data_AF-W6RG17-F1
#
_entry.id   AF-W6RG17-F1
#
_cell.length_a   1.000
_cell.length_b   1.000
_cell.length_c   1.000
_cell.angle_alpha   90.00
_cell.angle_beta   90.00
_cell.angle_gamma   90.00
#
_symmetry.space_group_name_H-M   'P 1'
#
loop_
_entity.id
_entity.type
_entity.pdbx_description
1 polymer ?
#
loop_
_entity_poly.entity_id
_entity_poly.type
_entity_poly.pdbx_seq_one_letter_code
_entity_poly.pdbx_strand_id
1 'polypeptide(L)'
;MWTPYIIDVILHHHTSHAMYPNHSAPLYQPTIGDLIDSGILVHSGEHLTTSDLGKALVELWCSTPLPVVKFVDPRFYGDTTP
;
A
#
# COMPACT_ATOMS: atom_id res chain seq x y z
N MET A 1 5.03 -7.60 -8.00
CA MET A 1 3.82 -7.95 -7.23
C MET A 1 3.87 -7.19 -5.92
N TRP A 2 2.82 -6.45 -5.55
CA TRP A 2 2.78 -5.67 -4.31
C TRP A 2 2.50 -6.59 -3.12
N THR A 3 3.38 -6.60 -2.12
CA THR A 3 3.12 -7.29 -0.85
C THR A 3 2.54 -6.29 0.16
N PRO A 4 1.79 -6.75 1.18
CA PRO A 4 1.30 -5.86 2.24
C PRO A 4 2.40 -5.03 2.90
N TYR A 5 3.59 -5.63 3.06
CA TYR A 5 4.77 -4.93 3.57
C TYR A 5 5.21 -3.77 2.66
N ILE A 6 5.33 -4.01 1.34
CA ILE A 6 5.74 -2.97 0.40
C ILE A 6 4.70 -1.83 0.36
N ILE A 7 3.40 -2.18 0.39
CA ILE A 7 2.32 -1.19 0.43
C ILE A 7 2.42 -0.33 1.69
N ASP A 8 2.65 -0.94 2.85
CA ASP A 8 2.82 -0.23 4.12
C ASP A 8 4.01 0.75 4.10
N VAL A 9 5.16 0.33 3.55
CA VAL A 9 6.33 1.20 3.38
C VAL A 9 5.99 2.40 2.49
N ILE A 10 5.29 2.18 1.36
CA ILE A 10 4.89 3.26 0.44
C ILE A 10 3.95 4.24 1.16
N LEU A 11 2.92 3.73 1.85
CA LEU A 11 1.93 4.56 2.52
C LEU A 11 2.54 5.36 3.69
N HIS A 12 3.49 4.78 4.43
CA HIS A 12 4.23 5.50 5.47
C HIS A 12 4.97 6.70 4.89
N HIS A 13 5.80 6.50 3.85
CA HIS A 13 6.58 7.59 3.24
C HIS A 13 5.75 8.56 2.40
N HIS A 14 4.53 8.18 2.03
CA HIS A 14 3.56 9.08 1.42
C HIS A 14 2.95 10.05 2.44
N THR A 15 2.72 9.59 3.68
CA THR A 15 1.95 10.34 4.69
C THR A 15 2.78 10.91 5.83
N SER A 16 4.03 10.45 6.00
CA SER A 16 4.90 10.80 7.11
C SER A 16 6.36 10.90 6.67
N HIS A 17 7.08 11.84 7.28
CA HIS A 17 8.54 11.97 7.16
C HIS A 17 9.28 11.34 8.36
N ALA A 18 8.55 10.75 9.31
CA ALA A 18 9.15 10.10 10.46
C ALA A 18 9.89 8.82 10.03
N MET A 19 10.79 8.36 10.90
CA MET A 19 11.47 7.09 10.71
C MET A 19 10.45 5.94 10.65
N TYR A 20 10.61 5.04 9.66
CA TYR A 20 9.75 3.87 9.54
C TYR A 20 9.94 2.96 10.78
N PRO A 21 8.86 2.51 11.45
CA PRO A 21 8.96 1.74 12.70
C PRO A 21 9.87 0.51 12.59
N ASN A 22 9.86 -0.17 11.45
CA ASN A 22 10.67 -1.37 11.19
C ASN A 22 11.86 -1.11 10.26
N HIS A 23 12.43 0.10 10.27
CA HIS A 23 13.56 0.48 9.39
C HIS A 23 14.81 -0.39 9.57
N SER A 24 14.97 -1.04 10.73
CA SER A 24 16.09 -1.94 11.03
C SER A 24 15.91 -3.36 10.49
N ALA A 25 14.73 -3.69 9.92
CA ALA A 25 14.49 -4.98 9.32
C ALA A 25 15.43 -5.18 8.10
N PRO A 26 16.03 -6.38 7.91
CA PRO A 26 16.95 -6.63 6.81
C PRO A 26 16.36 -6.35 5.42
N LEU A 27 15.05 -6.51 5.27
CA LEU A 27 14.34 -6.31 4.01
C LEU A 27 14.07 -4.83 3.69
N TYR A 28 14.18 -3.93 4.68
CA TYR A 28 13.81 -2.53 4.51
C TYR A 28 14.70 -1.80 3.50
N GLN A 29 16.02 -1.84 3.67
CA GLN A 29 16.94 -1.14 2.78
C GLN A 29 16.84 -1.62 1.31
N PRO A 30 16.81 -2.94 1.02
CA PRO A 30 16.53 -3.43 -0.33
C PRO A 30 15.20 -2.92 -0.89
N THR A 31 14.14 -2.94 -0.08
CA THR A 31 12.81 -2.46 -0.51
C THR A 31 12.82 -0.97 -0.85
N ILE A 32 13.52 -0.14 -0.07
CA ILE A 32 13.67 1.28 -0.39
C ILE A 32 14.45 1.47 -1.69
N GLY A 33 15.53 0.72 -1.90
CA GLY A 33 16.29 0.74 -3.16
C GLY A 33 15.41 0.42 -4.36
N ASP A 34 14.69 -0.70 -4.33
CA ASP A 34 13.78 -1.13 -5.40
C ASP A 34 12.67 -0.10 -5.68
N LEU A 35 12.14 0.55 -4.63
CA LEU A 35 11.11 1.58 -4.76
C LEU A 35 11.64 2.91 -5.32
N ILE A 36 12.90 3.25 -5.08
CA ILE A 36 13.56 4.39 -5.70
C ILE A 36 13.88 4.09 -7.17
N ASP A 37 14.42 2.91 -7.46
CA ASP A 37 14.78 2.48 -8.81
C ASP A 37 13.53 2.37 -9.72
N SER A 38 12.39 1.98 -9.16
CA SER A 38 11.09 1.99 -9.85
C SER A 38 10.43 3.37 -9.92
N GLY A 39 11.05 4.39 -9.35
CA GLY A 39 10.58 5.78 -9.40
C GLY A 39 9.36 6.06 -8.53
N ILE A 40 9.02 5.20 -7.58
CA ILE A 40 7.87 5.38 -6.66
C ILE A 40 8.26 6.27 -5.48
N LEU A 41 9.45 6.06 -4.93
CA LEU A 41 10.02 6.90 -3.87
C LEU A 41 11.13 7.78 -4.45
N VAL A 42 11.33 8.92 -3.81
CA VAL A 42 12.36 9.89 -4.14
C VAL A 42 12.92 10.51 -2.87
N HIS A 43 14.20 10.84 -2.88
CA HIS A 43 14.80 11.67 -1.85
C HIS A 43 14.46 13.14 -2.12
N SER A 44 13.72 13.76 -1.21
CA SER A 44 13.39 15.18 -1.22
C SER A 44 14.13 15.86 -0.07
N GLY A 45 15.33 16.35 -0.35
CA GLY A 45 16.24 16.85 0.69
C GLY A 45 16.75 15.69 1.54
N GLU A 46 16.58 15.79 2.87
CA GLU A 46 16.98 14.74 3.83
C GLU A 46 15.90 13.69 4.07
N HIS A 47 14.73 13.83 3.44
CA HIS A 47 13.59 12.95 3.67
C HIS A 47 13.30 12.07 2.46
N LEU A 48 12.88 10.84 2.74
CA LEU A 48 12.30 9.96 1.73
C LEU A 48 10.80 10.25 1.61
N THR A 49 10.29 10.36 0.39
CA THR A 49 8.87 10.58 0.14
C THR A 49 8.43 10.00 -1.20
N THR A 50 7.13 9.96 -1.47
CA THR A 50 6.62 9.53 -2.77
C THR A 50 6.89 10.56 -3.86
N SER A 51 7.36 10.08 -5.01
CA SER A 51 7.41 10.86 -6.25
C SER A 51 6.00 11.15 -6.78
N ASP A 52 5.88 11.90 -7.88
CA ASP A 52 4.59 12.10 -8.53
C ASP A 52 3.98 10.79 -9.06
N LEU A 53 4.82 9.84 -9.51
CA LEU A 53 4.38 8.49 -9.86
C LEU A 53 3.86 7.74 -8.63
N GLY A 54 4.57 7.83 -7.50
CA GLY A 54 4.14 7.21 -6.24
C GLY A 54 2.83 7.78 -5.72
N LYS A 55 2.62 9.11 -5.82
CA LYS A 55 1.36 9.77 -5.45
C LYS A 55 0.20 9.27 -6.32
N ALA A 56 0.39 9.21 -7.64
CA ALA A 56 -0.62 8.70 -8.57
C ALA A 56 -0.96 7.22 -8.31
N LEU A 57 0.03 6.42 -7.91
CA LEU A 57 -0.20 5.03 -7.52
C LEU A 57 -1.09 4.92 -6.26
N VAL A 58 -0.83 5.73 -5.23
CA VAL A 58 -1.66 5.76 -4.03
C VAL A 58 -3.07 6.24 -4.35
N GLU A 59 -3.22 7.25 -5.21
CA GLU A 59 -4.53 7.72 -5.68
C GLU A 59 -5.30 6.63 -6.44
N LEU A 60 -4.62 5.85 -7.28
CA LEU A 60 -5.20 4.69 -7.95
C LEU A 60 -5.72 3.65 -6.95
N TRP A 61 -4.98 3.38 -5.87
CA TRP A 61 -5.45 2.47 -4.82
C TRP A 61 -6.68 3.01 -4.09
N CYS A 62 -6.67 4.28 -3.74
CA CYS A 62 -7.79 4.93 -3.05
C CYS A 62 -9.05 5.07 -3.93
N SER A 63 -8.88 5.20 -5.24
CA SER A 63 -10.00 5.28 -6.20
C SER A 63 -10.56 3.91 -6.59
N THR A 64 -9.86 2.82 -6.26
CA THR A 64 -10.36 1.47 -6.47
C THR A 64 -11.53 1.21 -5.52
N PRO A 65 -12.74 0.92 -6.01
CA PRO A 65 -13.90 0.70 -5.16
C PRO A 65 -13.63 -0.47 -4.22
N LEU A 66 -13.91 -0.28 -2.92
CA LEU A 66 -13.85 -1.36 -1.97
C LEU A 66 -14.83 -2.46 -2.42
N PRO A 67 -14.39 -3.72 -2.51
CA PRO A 67 -15.31 -4.81 -2.81
C PRO A 67 -16.39 -4.80 -1.74
N VAL A 68 -17.63 -4.61 -2.16
CA VAL A 68 -18.78 -4.77 -1.27
C VAL A 68 -18.88 -6.26 -0.99
N VAL A 69 -18.13 -6.73 0.00
CA VAL A 69 -18.28 -8.09 0.54
C VAL A 69 -19.61 -8.09 1.26
N LYS A 70 -20.67 -8.49 0.56
CA LYS A 70 -21.87 -8.97 1.24
C LYS A 70 -21.44 -10.28 1.90
N PHE A 71 -21.31 -10.26 3.22
CA PHE A 71 -21.31 -11.49 3.99
C PHE A 71 -22.68 -12.14 3.77
N VAL A 72 -22.76 -13.02 2.77
CA VAL A 72 -23.92 -13.88 2.58
C VAL A 72 -23.78 -14.96 3.63
N ASP A 73 -24.57 -14.85 4.69
CA ASP A 73 -24.69 -15.95 5.64
C ASP A 73 -25.44 -17.09 4.93
N PRO A 74 -24.78 -18.24 4.70
CA PRO A 74 -25.34 -19.34 3.93
C PRO A 74 -26.57 -19.97 4.60
N ARG A 75 -26.81 -19.71 5.89
CA ARG A 75 -27.99 -20.19 6.62
C ARG A 75 -29.29 -19.52 6.17
N PHE A 76 -29.21 -18.36 5.52
CA PHE A 76 -30.38 -17.61 5.05
C PHE A 76 -30.66 -17.77 3.54
N TYR A 77 -29.87 -18.59 2.83
CA TYR A 77 -29.97 -18.77 1.38
C TYR A 77 -30.51 -20.16 0.96
N GLY A 78 -31.23 -20.85 1.86
CA GLY A 78 -31.69 -22.23 1.68
C GLY A 78 -33.19 -22.47 1.44
N ASP A 79 -34.08 -21.50 1.73
CA ASP A 79 -35.53 -21.79 1.82
C ASP A 79 -36.40 -20.98 0.83
N THR A 80 -36.04 -20.95 -0.44
CA THR A 80 -36.99 -20.63 -1.52
C THR A 80 -36.93 -21.69 -2.61
N THR A 81 -37.47 -22.88 -2.30
CA THR A 81 -38.02 -23.77 -3.33
C THR A 81 -39.46 -23.33 -3.63
N PRO A 82 -39.85 -23.17 -4.92
CA PRO A 82 -41.26 -22.95 -5.29
C PRO A 82 -42.13 -24.16 -5.00
#